data_AF-A0A7V9UB25-F1
#
_entry.id   AF-A0A7V9UB25-F1
#
_cell.length_a   1.000
_cell.length_b   1.000
_cell.length_c   1.000
_cell.angle_alpha   90.00
_cell.angle_beta   90.00
_cell.angle_gamma   90.00
#
_symmetry.space_group_name_H-M   'P 1'
#
loop_
_entity.id
_entity.type
_entity.pdbx_description
1 polymer ?
#
loop_
_entity_poly.entity_id
_entity_poly.type
_entity_poly.pdbx_seq_one_letter_code
_entity_poly.pdbx_strand_id
1 'polypeptide(L)'
;MKRTIAALAALVLVGSLGIASAGEQRRYRGERVDGREMAPPDATHELQSGHLPDGSNNMKLVGKVKLGGTKELTDVDVKGGYAYVGTDYELCTESGGSGNGVFVVDVRRPSNPKQVGFIPGAARVGEGVHAFNAKSRKFDGRLLVWSNETCDVEQHGGITVVDVSDPKNPVKLAEEVGDTDANDPEDPTPLEDPNDVHSVMGWSDNGKIYAIMTDNFESGGLDVDIMDLTDPSNPVLIAETGLPEWPNISQQIARGDNPMHHDMWVKKIDGHWFAMVSYWDAGWVLLNLDNPADPQVVDDHDYAATDPFFPQFDPEGNAHQGTWSGNNRFFVGTDEDFSPYRIQPFTIESGTNQGDTVTAGEFGFTPPIALNFTDKRINGPTVFVGTACPAVADDPSTPEDESNPGTAADIPDASTIQAGPGEEKIAVVLRGTCFFSEKIDEVQQRGYDAVIIANHHAGSEFGAYPDAILCGSQGHEFTPTIPAVCISHKGFHEIFEQTPAYEDPADAPAIGTQGADVSAVAAFDGWGYA
;
A
#
# COMPACT_ATOMS: atom_id res chain seq x y z
N MET A 1 5.95 71.54 -29.06
CA MET A 1 6.56 70.74 -27.99
C MET A 1 5.89 69.37 -28.04
N LYS A 2 6.47 68.28 -28.63
CA LYS A 2 7.59 67.44 -28.15
C LYS A 2 7.34 67.05 -26.68
N ARG A 3 7.12 65.78 -26.27
CA ARG A 3 7.66 64.48 -26.73
C ARG A 3 6.75 63.30 -26.34
N THR A 4 6.68 62.32 -27.23
CA THR A 4 6.40 60.89 -27.01
C THR A 4 7.62 60.19 -26.40
N ILE A 5 7.41 59.17 -25.57
CA ILE A 5 8.41 58.14 -25.24
C ILE A 5 7.72 56.78 -25.40
N ALA A 6 8.21 56.02 -26.38
CA ALA A 6 8.03 54.59 -26.52
C ALA A 6 9.29 53.91 -25.97
N ALA A 7 9.16 52.85 -25.19
CA ALA A 7 10.28 52.03 -24.76
C ALA A 7 10.32 50.76 -25.61
N LEU A 8 11.45 50.59 -26.31
CA LEU A 8 11.84 49.41 -27.06
C LEU A 8 12.20 48.28 -26.07
N ALA A 9 11.66 47.08 -26.30
CA ALA A 9 12.28 45.84 -25.85
C ALA A 9 13.20 45.33 -26.98
N ALA A 10 14.49 45.18 -26.67
CA ALA A 10 15.50 44.73 -27.61
C ALA A 10 15.50 43.19 -27.69
N LEU A 11 15.32 42.69 -28.90
CA LEU A 11 15.49 41.30 -29.30
C LEU A 11 17.01 41.00 -29.36
N VAL A 12 17.50 40.06 -28.56
CA VAL A 12 18.84 39.47 -28.72
C VAL A 12 18.66 38.01 -29.12
N LEU A 13 18.73 37.75 -30.43
CA LEU A 13 19.00 36.42 -30.96
C LEU A 13 20.50 36.15 -30.84
N VAL A 14 20.89 35.18 -30.03
CA VAL A 14 22.16 34.48 -30.17
C VAL A 14 21.84 33.05 -30.56
N GLY A 15 22.10 32.73 -31.83
CA GLY A 15 22.09 31.36 -32.31
C GLY A 15 23.27 30.60 -31.75
N SER A 16 22.98 29.48 -31.10
CA SER A 16 23.91 28.35 -31.01
C SER A 16 23.18 27.13 -31.57
N LEU A 17 23.78 26.52 -32.59
CA LEU A 17 23.40 25.23 -33.13
C LEU A 17 23.64 24.17 -32.05
N GLY A 18 22.60 23.86 -31.28
CA GLY A 18 22.52 22.66 -30.46
C GLY A 18 21.82 21.57 -31.26
N ILE A 19 22.53 20.49 -31.53
CA ILE A 19 21.98 19.25 -32.06
C ILE A 19 20.88 18.81 -31.10
N ALA A 20 19.64 18.73 -31.58
CA ALA A 20 18.58 18.04 -30.86
C ALA A 20 18.95 16.55 -30.83
N SER A 21 19.66 16.13 -29.78
CA SER A 21 19.47 14.76 -29.30
C SER A 21 18.07 14.73 -28.71
N ALA A 22 17.23 13.83 -29.19
CA ALA A 22 16.10 13.36 -28.40
C ALA A 22 16.70 12.89 -27.07
N GLY A 23 16.57 13.72 -26.03
CA GLY A 23 16.79 13.27 -24.67
C GLY A 23 15.65 12.31 -24.41
N GLU A 24 15.98 11.05 -24.15
CA GLU A 24 15.05 10.09 -23.58
C GLU A 24 14.30 10.79 -22.44
N GLN A 25 12.97 10.77 -22.54
CA GLN A 25 12.09 11.12 -21.44
C GLN A 25 12.53 10.27 -20.25
N ARG A 26 13.18 10.88 -19.26
CA ARG A 26 13.34 10.27 -17.94
C ARG A 26 11.93 10.25 -17.35
N ARG A 27 11.25 9.12 -17.58
CA ARG A 27 10.04 8.73 -16.87
C ARG A 27 10.32 8.91 -15.38
N TYR A 28 9.51 9.72 -14.70
CA TYR A 28 9.48 9.73 -13.25
C TYR A 28 8.97 8.34 -12.84
N ARG A 29 9.89 7.54 -12.30
CA ARG A 29 9.74 6.12 -12.05
C ARG A 29 9.77 5.97 -10.54
N GLY A 30 8.62 6.15 -9.89
CA GLY A 30 8.46 5.66 -8.52
C GLY A 30 8.66 4.16 -8.55
N GLU A 31 9.78 3.67 -8.01
CA GLU A 31 10.02 2.23 -7.90
C GLU A 31 9.06 1.66 -6.86
N ARG A 32 7.97 1.09 -7.37
CA ARG A 32 6.96 0.37 -6.60
C ARG A 32 7.49 -0.99 -6.18
N VAL A 33 7.03 -1.41 -5.02
CA VAL A 33 7.47 -2.61 -4.32
C VAL A 33 6.78 -3.82 -4.94
N ASP A 34 7.57 -4.80 -5.34
CA ASP A 34 7.14 -6.17 -5.65
C ASP A 34 6.45 -6.75 -4.41
N GLY A 35 5.12 -6.82 -4.39
CA GLY A 35 4.39 -7.33 -3.22
C GLY A 35 4.26 -8.85 -3.17
N ARG A 36 5.28 -9.58 -3.65
CA ARG A 36 5.69 -10.88 -3.07
C ARG A 36 5.81 -10.87 -1.52
N GLU A 37 5.61 -9.73 -0.86
CA GLU A 37 5.69 -9.51 0.57
C GLU A 37 4.43 -9.94 1.38
N MET A 38 3.24 -10.13 0.80
CA MET A 38 1.99 -10.19 1.61
C MET A 38 1.51 -11.55 2.17
N ALA A 39 2.09 -12.70 1.85
CA ALA A 39 1.77 -13.95 2.56
C ALA A 39 2.86 -15.03 2.40
N PRO A 40 3.12 -15.87 3.43
CA PRO A 40 3.90 -17.09 3.23
C PRO A 40 3.20 -17.99 2.20
N PRO A 41 3.86 -18.42 1.11
CA PRO A 41 3.26 -19.22 0.03
C PRO A 41 2.73 -20.59 0.45
N ASP A 42 2.99 -21.04 1.69
CA ASP A 42 2.56 -22.34 2.21
C ASP A 42 1.84 -22.28 3.58
N ALA A 43 1.27 -21.13 3.96
CA ALA A 43 0.36 -21.04 5.11
C ALA A 43 -1.02 -21.68 4.80
N THR A 44 -1.03 -22.98 4.52
CA THR A 44 -2.09 -23.78 5.12
C THR A 44 -2.04 -23.48 6.62
N HIS A 45 -3.19 -23.34 7.29
CA HIS A 45 -3.24 -23.12 8.74
C HIS A 45 -2.56 -24.24 9.58
N GLU A 46 -1.85 -25.17 8.94
CA GLU A 46 -1.12 -26.29 9.52
C GLU A 46 0.26 -25.94 10.14
N LEU A 47 0.73 -24.68 10.14
CA LEU A 47 2.00 -24.31 10.79
C LEU A 47 1.86 -24.11 12.31
N GLN A 48 2.82 -24.74 13.02
CA GLN A 48 2.77 -25.08 14.43
C GLN A 48 3.32 -23.96 15.33
N SER A 49 2.51 -23.63 16.35
CA SER A 49 2.73 -22.67 17.46
C SER A 49 2.53 -21.18 17.11
N GLY A 50 1.85 -20.45 18.01
CA GLY A 50 1.50 -19.03 17.85
C GLY A 50 0.11 -18.80 17.24
N HIS A 51 -0.31 -19.58 16.25
CA HIS A 51 -1.64 -19.44 15.64
C HIS A 51 -2.74 -20.12 16.46
N LEU A 52 -3.95 -19.55 16.39
CA LEU A 52 -5.14 -20.29 16.78
C LEU A 52 -5.23 -21.56 15.92
N PRO A 53 -5.43 -22.75 16.50
CA PRO A 53 -5.59 -23.96 15.72
C PRO A 53 -6.79 -23.83 14.78
N ASP A 54 -6.71 -24.45 13.61
CA ASP A 54 -7.82 -24.54 12.63
C ASP A 54 -9.13 -24.81 13.36
N GLY A 55 -9.96 -23.77 13.40
CA GLY A 55 -11.19 -23.78 14.16
C GLY A 55 -12.39 -23.83 13.23
N SER A 56 -13.13 -24.94 13.22
CA SER A 56 -14.46 -24.99 12.63
C SER A 56 -15.56 -24.86 13.69
N ASN A 57 -15.27 -24.21 14.83
CA ASN A 57 -16.26 -24.08 15.90
C ASN A 57 -17.49 -23.34 15.39
N ASN A 58 -18.67 -23.98 15.48
CA ASN A 58 -19.93 -23.52 14.90
C ASN A 58 -19.95 -23.37 13.37
N MET A 59 -18.95 -23.91 12.65
CA MET A 59 -18.88 -23.92 11.20
C MET A 59 -18.78 -25.35 10.66
N LYS A 60 -19.29 -25.56 9.44
CA LYS A 60 -19.16 -26.82 8.72
C LYS A 60 -18.77 -26.53 7.28
N LEU A 61 -17.63 -27.05 6.83
CA LEU A 61 -17.25 -27.01 5.43
C LEU A 61 -18.35 -27.66 4.57
N VAL A 62 -18.92 -26.88 3.65
CA VAL A 62 -19.98 -27.34 2.73
C VAL A 62 -19.39 -27.86 1.43
N GLY A 63 -18.42 -27.14 0.86
CA GLY A 63 -17.71 -27.49 -0.35
C GLY A 63 -16.45 -26.64 -0.49
N LYS A 64 -15.54 -27.08 -1.36
CA LYS A 64 -14.31 -26.38 -1.73
C LYS A 64 -13.98 -26.66 -3.18
N VAL A 65 -13.32 -25.72 -3.84
CA VAL A 65 -12.75 -25.89 -5.17
C VAL A 65 -11.33 -25.35 -5.16
N LYS A 66 -10.41 -26.07 -5.79
CA LYS A 66 -9.08 -25.56 -6.07
C LYS A 66 -9.17 -24.75 -7.37
N LEU A 67 -8.79 -23.48 -7.32
CA LEU A 67 -8.66 -22.62 -8.49
C LEU A 67 -7.30 -22.90 -9.14
N GLY A 68 -7.20 -22.74 -10.46
CA GLY A 68 -6.01 -23.14 -11.22
C GLY A 68 -4.75 -22.34 -10.85
N GLY A 69 -3.57 -22.92 -11.07
CA GLY A 69 -2.27 -22.23 -11.28
C GLY A 69 -1.63 -21.50 -10.09
N THR A 70 -2.34 -20.51 -9.53
CA THR A 70 -1.85 -19.58 -8.51
C THR A 70 -2.14 -20.08 -7.09
N LYS A 71 -1.28 -19.73 -6.14
CA LYS A 71 -1.53 -19.92 -4.71
C LYS A 71 -2.19 -18.70 -4.06
N GLU A 72 -2.25 -17.56 -4.74
CA GLU A 72 -2.66 -16.30 -4.15
C GLU A 72 -3.92 -15.72 -4.81
N LEU A 73 -4.88 -15.35 -3.97
CA LEU A 73 -6.21 -14.87 -4.33
C LEU A 73 -6.50 -13.63 -3.47
N THR A 74 -7.16 -12.64 -4.05
CA THR A 74 -7.54 -11.40 -3.36
C THR A 74 -9.03 -11.43 -2.97
N ASP A 75 -9.82 -10.51 -3.50
CA ASP A 75 -11.21 -10.30 -3.15
C ASP A 75 -12.16 -11.27 -3.88
N VAL A 76 -13.37 -11.42 -3.34
CA VAL A 76 -14.43 -12.25 -3.86
C VAL A 76 -15.81 -11.62 -3.72
N ASP A 77 -16.54 -11.55 -4.83
CA ASP A 77 -17.98 -11.26 -4.81
C ASP A 77 -18.81 -12.35 -5.48
N VAL A 78 -20.08 -12.43 -5.10
CA VAL A 78 -21.02 -13.46 -5.52
C VAL A 78 -22.28 -12.84 -6.11
N LYS A 79 -22.51 -13.11 -7.40
CA LYS A 79 -23.74 -12.69 -8.08
C LYS A 79 -24.35 -13.78 -8.94
N GLY A 80 -25.66 -13.97 -8.79
CA GLY A 80 -26.45 -14.88 -9.63
C GLY A 80 -25.98 -16.33 -9.62
N GLY A 81 -25.42 -16.79 -8.48
CA GLY A 81 -24.93 -18.16 -8.31
C GLY A 81 -23.52 -18.40 -8.85
N TYR A 82 -22.78 -17.35 -9.18
CA TYR A 82 -21.36 -17.42 -9.52
C TYR A 82 -20.57 -16.55 -8.54
N ALA A 83 -19.41 -17.05 -8.12
CA ALA A 83 -18.40 -16.28 -7.41
C ALA A 83 -17.33 -15.83 -8.41
N TYR A 84 -16.84 -14.61 -8.21
CA TYR A 84 -15.79 -13.97 -8.98
C TYR A 84 -14.64 -13.75 -8.00
N VAL A 85 -13.49 -14.35 -8.24
CA VAL A 85 -12.36 -14.36 -7.30
C VAL A 85 -11.15 -13.75 -7.97
N GLY A 86 -10.64 -12.64 -7.43
CA GLY A 86 -9.44 -11.96 -7.91
C GLY A 86 -8.18 -12.78 -7.69
N THR A 87 -7.12 -12.42 -8.42
CA THR A 87 -5.79 -13.02 -8.29
C THR A 87 -4.79 -12.02 -7.75
N ASP A 88 -3.87 -12.51 -6.91
CA ASP A 88 -2.86 -11.70 -6.23
C ASP A 88 -1.41 -11.92 -6.75
N TYR A 89 -0.46 -11.25 -6.09
CA TYR A 89 0.97 -11.02 -6.32
C TYR A 89 1.85 -12.10 -6.97
N GLU A 90 1.62 -13.41 -6.77
CA GLU A 90 2.42 -14.50 -7.37
C GLU A 90 2.47 -14.41 -8.92
N LEU A 91 1.59 -13.59 -9.52
CA LEU A 91 1.46 -13.38 -10.96
C LEU A 91 2.01 -12.02 -11.43
N CYS A 92 2.51 -11.18 -10.52
CA CYS A 92 3.22 -9.93 -10.83
C CYS A 92 4.67 -10.15 -11.29
N THR A 93 5.22 -11.37 -11.15
CA THR A 93 6.63 -11.68 -11.49
C THR A 93 6.85 -12.10 -12.94
N GLU A 94 5.81 -12.17 -13.77
CA GLU A 94 5.96 -12.41 -15.20
C GLU A 94 5.43 -11.20 -15.97
N SER A 95 6.30 -10.24 -16.29
CA SER A 95 6.02 -9.24 -17.31
C SER A 95 5.62 -9.97 -18.61
N GLY A 96 4.35 -9.88 -18.99
CA GLY A 96 3.75 -10.61 -20.11
C GLY A 96 3.14 -11.99 -19.81
N GLY A 97 3.00 -12.38 -18.53
CA GLY A 97 2.34 -13.61 -18.10
C GLY A 97 0.82 -13.48 -18.03
N SER A 98 0.09 -14.47 -18.54
CA SER A 98 -1.39 -14.53 -18.56
C SER A 98 -2.04 -14.82 -17.20
N GLY A 99 -1.44 -14.33 -16.10
CA GLY A 99 -1.75 -14.73 -14.73
C GLY A 99 -2.84 -13.91 -14.07
N ASN A 100 -2.82 -12.59 -14.23
CA ASN A 100 -3.72 -11.70 -13.50
C ASN A 100 -5.15 -11.71 -14.05
N GLY A 101 -6.13 -11.59 -13.15
CA GLY A 101 -7.53 -11.43 -13.50
C GLY A 101 -8.49 -12.07 -12.51
N VAL A 102 -9.64 -12.51 -13.00
CA VAL A 102 -10.74 -12.99 -12.15
C VAL A 102 -11.17 -14.41 -12.53
N PHE A 103 -11.08 -15.34 -11.58
CA PHE A 103 -11.69 -16.66 -11.72
C PHE A 103 -13.21 -16.58 -11.64
N VAL A 104 -13.89 -17.33 -12.50
CA VAL A 104 -15.35 -17.47 -12.45
C VAL A 104 -15.70 -18.85 -11.93
N VAL A 105 -16.44 -18.92 -10.83
CA VAL A 105 -16.79 -20.15 -10.13
C VAL A 105 -18.30 -20.31 -10.05
N ASP A 106 -18.84 -21.41 -10.60
CA ASP A 106 -20.23 -21.79 -10.42
C ASP A 106 -20.45 -22.33 -9.00
N VAL A 107 -21.18 -21.56 -8.19
CA VAL A 107 -21.51 -21.87 -6.80
C VAL A 107 -22.99 -22.19 -6.60
N ARG A 108 -23.77 -22.41 -7.68
CA ARG A 108 -25.20 -22.81 -7.59
C ARG A 108 -25.41 -24.12 -6.85
N ARG A 109 -24.37 -24.95 -6.74
CA ARG A 109 -24.31 -26.11 -5.84
C ARG A 109 -23.15 -25.89 -4.86
N PRO A 110 -23.37 -25.24 -3.70
CA PRO A 110 -22.29 -24.89 -2.78
C PRO A 110 -21.48 -26.09 -2.27
N SER A 111 -22.06 -27.29 -2.29
CA SER A 111 -21.36 -28.53 -1.91
C SER A 111 -20.45 -29.11 -3.00
N ASN A 112 -20.47 -28.53 -4.20
CA ASN A 112 -19.64 -28.93 -5.34
C ASN A 112 -19.39 -27.71 -6.25
N PRO A 113 -18.70 -26.67 -5.75
CA PRO A 113 -18.36 -25.50 -6.54
C PRO A 113 -17.42 -25.88 -7.68
N LYS A 114 -17.49 -25.18 -8.80
CA LYS A 114 -16.67 -25.48 -9.99
C LYS A 114 -16.16 -24.21 -10.64
N GLN A 115 -14.86 -24.10 -10.82
CA GLN A 115 -14.29 -23.11 -11.74
C GLN A 115 -14.84 -23.39 -13.15
N VAL A 116 -15.42 -22.37 -13.78
CA VAL A 116 -16.02 -22.44 -15.13
C VAL A 116 -15.34 -21.52 -16.14
N GLY A 117 -14.48 -20.61 -15.67
CA GLY A 117 -13.74 -19.70 -16.53
C GLY A 117 -12.68 -18.91 -15.76
N PHE A 118 -11.95 -18.10 -16.51
CA PHE A 118 -10.99 -17.11 -16.03
C PHE A 118 -11.04 -15.92 -16.98
N ILE A 119 -11.06 -14.70 -16.44
CA ILE A 119 -11.09 -13.46 -17.20
C ILE A 119 -9.74 -12.78 -16.98
N PRO A 120 -8.86 -12.70 -18.00
CA PRO A 120 -7.58 -12.02 -17.85
C PRO A 120 -7.75 -10.53 -17.58
N GLY A 121 -6.96 -9.97 -16.68
CA GLY A 121 -6.87 -8.54 -16.36
C GLY A 121 -5.52 -7.93 -16.76
N ALA A 122 -5.45 -6.60 -16.68
CA ALA A 122 -4.27 -5.80 -17.01
C ALA A 122 -3.21 -5.76 -15.89
N ALA A 123 -3.66 -5.75 -14.63
CA ALA A 123 -2.82 -5.65 -13.44
C ALA A 123 -3.31 -6.59 -12.33
N ARG A 124 -2.67 -6.57 -11.16
CA ARG A 124 -3.17 -7.27 -9.96
C ARG A 124 -4.60 -6.83 -9.69
N VAL A 125 -5.43 -7.77 -9.22
CA VAL A 125 -6.78 -7.45 -8.77
C VAL A 125 -6.72 -7.12 -7.28
N GLY A 126 -6.89 -5.85 -6.93
CA GLY A 126 -6.87 -5.39 -5.52
C GLY A 126 -8.10 -5.83 -4.73
N GLU A 127 -8.44 -5.09 -3.67
CA GLU A 127 -9.59 -5.38 -2.79
C GLU A 127 -10.95 -4.91 -3.35
N GLY A 128 -11.06 -4.79 -4.67
CA GLY A 128 -12.28 -4.36 -5.35
C GLY A 128 -12.73 -5.35 -6.41
N VAL A 129 -13.51 -6.37 -6.06
CA VAL A 129 -14.20 -7.25 -7.03
C VAL A 129 -15.70 -7.11 -6.80
N HIS A 130 -16.44 -6.47 -7.72
CA HIS A 130 -17.87 -6.22 -7.51
C HIS A 130 -18.76 -6.59 -8.69
N ALA A 131 -19.72 -7.51 -8.46
CA ALA A 131 -20.69 -7.97 -9.45
C ALA A 131 -22.13 -7.52 -9.12
N PHE A 132 -22.70 -6.69 -10.00
CA PHE A 132 -23.99 -6.05 -9.77
C PHE A 132 -24.90 -6.10 -11.00
N ASN A 133 -26.21 -6.03 -10.75
CA ASN A 133 -27.17 -5.90 -11.85
C ASN A 133 -27.13 -4.45 -12.32
N ALA A 134 -26.94 -4.23 -13.61
CA ALA A 134 -26.79 -2.92 -14.17
C ALA A 134 -27.80 -2.67 -15.28
N LYS A 135 -28.34 -1.45 -15.32
CA LYS A 135 -29.33 -1.07 -16.32
C LYS A 135 -29.23 0.38 -16.73
N SER A 136 -29.06 0.58 -18.03
CA SER A 136 -29.14 1.86 -18.71
C SER A 136 -29.85 1.72 -20.06
N ARG A 137 -29.84 2.78 -20.87
CA ARG A 137 -30.29 2.70 -22.27
C ARG A 137 -29.33 1.89 -23.15
N LYS A 138 -28.05 1.79 -22.77
CA LYS A 138 -26.98 1.14 -23.55
C LYS A 138 -26.64 -0.26 -23.04
N PHE A 139 -27.08 -0.61 -21.83
CA PHE A 139 -26.79 -1.90 -21.21
C PHE A 139 -27.98 -2.39 -20.36
N ASP A 140 -28.31 -3.68 -20.38
CA ASP A 140 -29.28 -4.31 -19.47
C ASP A 140 -28.82 -5.73 -19.17
N GLY A 141 -28.26 -5.93 -17.98
CA GLY A 141 -27.53 -7.16 -17.67
C GLY A 141 -26.85 -7.15 -16.31
N ARG A 142 -25.71 -7.83 -16.23
CA ARG A 142 -24.85 -7.86 -15.04
C ARG A 142 -23.45 -7.40 -15.41
N LEU A 143 -22.94 -6.44 -14.66
CA LEU A 143 -21.55 -6.03 -14.75
C LEU A 143 -20.76 -6.66 -13.60
N LEU A 144 -19.50 -6.96 -13.91
CA LEU A 144 -18.42 -7.19 -12.95
C LEU A 144 -17.46 -6.03 -13.17
N VAL A 145 -17.12 -5.33 -12.10
CA VAL A 145 -16.01 -4.37 -12.08
C VAL A 145 -14.93 -4.90 -11.16
N TRP A 146 -13.67 -4.63 -11.49
CA TRP A 146 -12.59 -4.83 -10.54
C TRP A 146 -11.50 -3.77 -10.65
N SER A 147 -10.74 -3.62 -9.56
CA SER A 147 -9.62 -2.69 -9.43
C SER A 147 -8.35 -3.24 -10.09
N ASN A 148 -7.63 -2.40 -10.83
CA ASN A 148 -6.32 -2.71 -11.39
C ASN A 148 -5.26 -2.02 -10.54
N GLU A 149 -4.58 -2.79 -9.70
CA GLU A 149 -3.50 -2.29 -8.85
C GLU A 149 -2.17 -2.70 -9.46
N THR A 150 -1.32 -1.75 -9.84
CA THR A 150 -0.08 -2.05 -10.54
C THR A 150 1.02 -2.51 -9.58
N CYS A 151 1.71 -3.58 -9.97
CA CYS A 151 2.90 -4.09 -9.27
C CYS A 151 4.21 -3.47 -9.78
N ASP A 152 4.25 -3.04 -11.05
CA ASP A 152 5.41 -2.43 -11.69
C ASP A 152 4.99 -1.51 -12.85
N VAL A 153 5.99 -0.92 -13.49
CA VAL A 153 5.86 0.14 -14.51
C VAL A 153 5.37 -0.31 -15.89
N GLU A 154 5.09 -1.61 -16.11
CA GLU A 154 4.52 -2.10 -17.37
C GLU A 154 3.02 -2.42 -17.26
N GLN A 155 2.46 -2.35 -16.06
CA GLN A 155 1.03 -2.53 -15.82
C GLN A 155 0.30 -1.19 -15.84
N HIS A 156 -0.98 -1.25 -16.18
CA HIS A 156 -1.86 -0.08 -16.32
C HIS A 156 -2.94 -0.13 -15.24
N GLY A 157 -3.15 0.99 -14.54
CA GLY A 157 -4.07 1.10 -13.41
C GLY A 157 -5.56 1.17 -13.81
N GLY A 158 -6.34 1.89 -13.01
CA GLY A 158 -7.77 2.13 -13.21
C GLY A 158 -8.63 0.92 -12.84
N ILE A 159 -9.76 0.78 -13.52
CA ILE A 159 -10.70 -0.33 -13.33
C ILE A 159 -10.90 -1.11 -14.62
N THR A 160 -11.33 -2.36 -14.47
CA THR A 160 -11.82 -3.18 -15.58
C THR A 160 -13.32 -3.40 -15.47
N VAL A 161 -14.05 -3.25 -16.58
CA VAL A 161 -15.51 -3.40 -16.66
C VAL A 161 -15.89 -4.55 -17.59
N VAL A 162 -16.63 -5.54 -17.08
CA VAL A 162 -16.96 -6.76 -17.81
C VAL A 162 -18.45 -7.07 -17.75
N ASP A 163 -19.06 -7.35 -18.91
CA ASP A 163 -20.38 -7.97 -18.98
C ASP A 163 -20.29 -9.45 -18.59
N VAL A 164 -20.91 -9.78 -17.47
CA VAL A 164 -21.03 -11.14 -16.93
C VAL A 164 -22.48 -11.60 -16.89
N SER A 165 -23.34 -11.07 -17.77
CA SER A 165 -24.72 -11.52 -17.95
C SER A 165 -24.79 -13.00 -18.31
N ASP A 166 -23.82 -13.49 -19.09
CA ASP A 166 -23.47 -14.91 -19.21
C ASP A 166 -22.09 -15.16 -18.57
N PRO A 167 -22.02 -15.60 -17.30
CA PRO A 167 -20.75 -15.82 -16.61
C PRO A 167 -19.84 -16.86 -17.25
N LYS A 168 -20.33 -17.67 -18.20
CA LYS A 168 -19.51 -18.63 -18.95
C LYS A 168 -18.88 -18.04 -20.19
N ASN A 169 -19.36 -16.88 -20.64
CA ASN A 169 -18.89 -16.16 -21.81
C ASN A 169 -18.79 -14.66 -21.47
N PRO A 170 -17.91 -14.28 -20.52
CA PRO A 170 -17.74 -12.90 -20.11
C PRO A 170 -17.21 -12.04 -21.28
N VAL A 171 -17.66 -10.79 -21.35
CA VAL A 171 -17.23 -9.83 -22.39
C VAL A 171 -16.64 -8.59 -21.72
N LYS A 172 -15.33 -8.38 -21.87
CA LYS A 172 -14.66 -7.16 -21.40
C LYS A 172 -15.16 -5.97 -22.23
N LEU A 173 -15.67 -4.95 -21.56
CA LEU A 173 -16.27 -3.76 -22.17
C LEU A 173 -15.32 -2.57 -22.15
N ALA A 174 -14.59 -2.42 -21.04
CA ALA A 174 -13.53 -1.45 -20.84
C ALA A 174 -12.46 -2.07 -19.92
N GLU A 175 -11.22 -1.62 -20.07
CA GLU A 175 -10.03 -2.02 -19.33
C GLU A 175 -9.15 -0.79 -19.25
N GLU A 176 -8.43 -0.62 -18.14
CA GLU A 176 -7.48 0.49 -17.97
C GLU A 176 -8.19 1.85 -18.13
N VAL A 177 -9.31 2.01 -17.41
CA VAL A 177 -10.06 3.27 -17.36
C VAL A 177 -10.08 3.78 -15.93
N GLY A 178 -9.68 5.02 -15.72
CA GLY A 178 -9.60 5.64 -14.40
C GLY A 178 -9.31 7.13 -14.52
N ASP A 179 -8.94 7.74 -13.41
CA ASP A 179 -8.34 9.06 -13.42
C ASP A 179 -6.94 9.03 -14.03
N THR A 180 -6.57 10.12 -14.70
CA THR A 180 -5.28 10.31 -15.37
C THR A 180 -4.66 11.65 -14.95
N ASP A 181 -5.17 12.27 -13.90
CA ASP A 181 -4.57 13.49 -13.39
C ASP A 181 -3.19 13.17 -12.78
N ALA A 182 -2.41 14.22 -12.57
CA ALA A 182 -0.99 14.04 -12.28
C ALA A 182 -0.76 13.80 -10.78
N ASN A 183 0.04 12.79 -10.46
CA ASN A 183 0.39 12.48 -9.06
C ASN A 183 1.52 13.33 -8.49
N ASP A 184 1.94 14.38 -9.20
CA ASP A 184 3.04 15.27 -8.81
C ASP A 184 2.57 16.74 -8.83
N PRO A 185 2.56 17.44 -7.68
CA PRO A 185 2.11 18.82 -7.62
C PRO A 185 3.11 19.78 -8.30
N GLU A 186 4.35 19.34 -8.55
CA GLU A 186 5.36 20.08 -9.30
C GLU A 186 5.29 19.85 -10.82
N ASP A 187 4.66 18.76 -11.28
CA ASP A 187 4.38 18.45 -12.69
C ASP A 187 2.91 18.03 -12.92
N PRO A 188 1.99 18.99 -13.14
CA PRO A 188 0.55 18.73 -13.29
C PRO A 188 0.17 18.21 -14.69
N THR A 189 1.08 17.49 -15.36
CA THR A 189 0.82 16.93 -16.69
C THR A 189 0.02 15.64 -16.57
N PRO A 190 -1.16 15.53 -17.21
CA PRO A 190 -1.95 14.30 -17.16
C PRO A 190 -1.14 13.09 -17.60
N LEU A 191 -1.32 11.98 -16.88
CA LEU A 191 -0.69 10.70 -17.14
C LEU A 191 -1.20 10.10 -18.46
N GLU A 192 -0.35 9.28 -19.10
CA GLU A 192 -0.77 8.53 -20.29
C GLU A 192 -1.67 7.34 -19.93
N ASP A 193 -1.50 6.83 -18.72
CA ASP A 193 -2.20 5.67 -18.16
C ASP A 193 -2.93 6.07 -16.89
N PRO A 194 -4.07 5.43 -16.55
CA PRO A 194 -4.77 5.76 -15.33
C PRO A 194 -3.98 5.42 -14.08
N ASN A 195 -4.27 6.20 -13.04
CA ASN A 195 -3.87 5.97 -11.66
C ASN A 195 -4.20 4.57 -11.17
N ASP A 196 -3.47 4.14 -10.15
CA ASP A 196 -3.72 2.86 -9.52
C ASP A 196 -5.00 2.85 -8.74
N VAL A 197 -5.70 1.72 -8.78
CA VAL A 197 -6.91 1.56 -8.01
C VAL A 197 -6.78 0.39 -7.07
N HIS A 198 -6.99 0.63 -5.78
CA HIS A 198 -7.00 -0.43 -4.77
C HIS A 198 -8.35 -1.14 -4.72
N SER A 199 -9.44 -0.37 -4.61
CA SER A 199 -10.80 -0.90 -4.44
C SER A 199 -11.80 -0.22 -5.38
N VAL A 200 -12.88 -0.93 -5.73
CA VAL A 200 -13.98 -0.40 -6.56
C VAL A 200 -15.32 -1.04 -6.23
N MET A 201 -16.39 -0.23 -6.22
CA MET A 201 -17.76 -0.72 -6.11
C MET A 201 -18.71 -0.04 -7.09
N GLY A 202 -19.48 -0.84 -7.82
CA GLY A 202 -20.45 -0.37 -8.81
C GLY A 202 -21.91 -0.38 -8.35
N TRP A 203 -22.72 0.56 -8.85
CA TRP A 203 -24.16 0.57 -8.65
C TRP A 203 -24.95 1.05 -9.87
N SER A 204 -26.27 0.96 -9.80
CA SER A 204 -27.16 1.47 -10.85
C SER A 204 -28.36 2.15 -10.25
N ASP A 205 -28.67 3.33 -10.79
CA ASP A 205 -29.79 4.16 -10.37
C ASP A 205 -30.50 4.77 -11.58
N ASN A 206 -31.82 4.64 -11.65
CA ASN A 206 -32.66 5.37 -12.60
C ASN A 206 -32.20 5.37 -14.09
N GLY A 207 -31.63 4.24 -14.57
CA GLY A 207 -31.16 4.11 -15.95
C GLY A 207 -29.74 4.62 -16.19
N LYS A 208 -29.01 4.89 -15.10
CA LYS A 208 -27.60 5.25 -15.03
C LYS A 208 -26.83 4.16 -14.27
N ILE A 209 -25.55 4.05 -14.54
CA ILE A 209 -24.63 3.07 -13.95
C ILE A 209 -23.40 3.84 -13.52
N TYR A 210 -22.87 3.55 -12.34
CA TYR A 210 -21.72 4.25 -11.76
C TYR A 210 -20.77 3.25 -11.09
N ALA A 211 -19.54 3.68 -10.87
CA ALA A 211 -18.59 3.05 -9.95
C ALA A 211 -17.87 4.11 -9.13
N ILE A 212 -17.61 3.81 -7.86
CA ILE A 212 -16.72 4.58 -6.98
C ILE A 212 -15.45 3.76 -6.83
N MET A 213 -14.30 4.42 -6.81
CA MET A 213 -13.01 3.76 -6.72
C MET A 213 -12.06 4.54 -5.82
N THR A 214 -11.12 3.78 -5.27
CA THR A 214 -9.98 4.28 -4.51
C THR A 214 -8.86 4.64 -5.45
N ASP A 215 -8.48 5.90 -5.56
CA ASP A 215 -7.27 6.30 -6.27
C ASP A 215 -6.05 6.17 -5.33
N ASN A 216 -5.15 5.27 -5.69
CA ASN A 216 -3.91 5.07 -4.97
C ASN A 216 -2.88 6.15 -5.36
N PHE A 217 -2.56 6.99 -4.38
CA PHE A 217 -1.49 7.99 -4.44
C PHE A 217 -1.73 9.12 -5.44
N GLU A 218 -2.77 9.92 -5.18
CA GLU A 218 -2.97 11.19 -5.86
C GLU A 218 -2.40 12.35 -5.03
N SER A 219 -1.57 13.19 -5.67
CA SER A 219 -0.97 14.34 -5.02
C SER A 219 -2.05 15.37 -4.69
N GLY A 220 -2.45 15.42 -3.43
CA GLY A 220 -3.47 16.35 -2.97
C GLY A 220 -4.63 15.68 -2.26
N GLY A 221 -4.60 14.35 -2.10
CA GLY A 221 -5.51 13.61 -1.23
C GLY A 221 -6.96 13.59 -1.70
N LEU A 222 -7.22 13.76 -3.00
CA LEU A 222 -8.53 13.59 -3.61
C LEU A 222 -8.70 12.14 -4.10
N ASP A 223 -8.56 11.21 -3.17
CA ASP A 223 -8.48 9.76 -3.39
C ASP A 223 -9.84 9.06 -3.59
N VAL A 224 -10.93 9.82 -3.77
CA VAL A 224 -12.28 9.31 -4.02
C VAL A 224 -12.77 9.70 -5.41
N ASP A 225 -12.76 8.70 -6.27
CA ASP A 225 -13.14 8.84 -7.67
C ASP A 225 -14.50 8.23 -7.98
N ILE A 226 -15.26 8.88 -8.87
CA ILE A 226 -16.54 8.37 -9.35
C ILE A 226 -16.60 8.38 -10.88
N MET A 227 -16.89 7.21 -11.45
CA MET A 227 -17.07 6.98 -12.89
C MET A 227 -18.56 6.89 -13.29
N ASP A 228 -18.98 7.54 -14.39
CA ASP A 228 -20.22 7.25 -15.11
C ASP A 228 -20.00 6.07 -16.07
N LEU A 229 -20.61 4.92 -15.74
CA LEU A 229 -20.60 3.67 -16.51
C LEU A 229 -21.89 3.46 -17.31
N THR A 230 -22.71 4.49 -17.53
CA THR A 230 -23.99 4.39 -18.26
C THR A 230 -23.79 3.81 -19.66
N ASP A 231 -22.68 4.14 -20.29
CA ASP A 231 -22.11 3.38 -21.39
C ASP A 231 -20.92 2.58 -20.87
N PRO A 232 -21.08 1.31 -20.48
CA PRO A 232 -20.00 0.58 -19.83
C PRO A 232 -18.82 0.25 -20.77
N SER A 233 -18.96 0.46 -22.09
CA SER A 233 -17.84 0.42 -23.05
C SER A 233 -17.18 1.78 -23.29
N ASN A 234 -17.66 2.84 -22.65
CA ASN A 234 -17.03 4.17 -22.65
C ASN A 234 -17.23 4.87 -21.29
N PRO A 235 -16.60 4.35 -20.22
CA PRO A 235 -16.57 5.00 -18.90
C PRO A 235 -16.03 6.42 -18.93
N VAL A 236 -16.46 7.27 -17.99
CA VAL A 236 -16.02 8.66 -17.88
C VAL A 236 -15.92 9.04 -16.40
N LEU A 237 -14.80 9.63 -15.97
CA LEU A 237 -14.66 10.23 -14.64
C LEU A 237 -15.59 11.45 -14.51
N ILE A 238 -16.36 11.51 -13.43
CA ILE A 238 -17.38 12.56 -13.20
C ILE A 238 -17.25 13.29 -11.87
N ALA A 239 -16.48 12.75 -10.93
CA ALA A 239 -16.11 13.40 -9.68
C ALA A 239 -14.81 12.80 -9.17
N GLU A 240 -14.06 13.66 -8.50
CA GLU A 240 -12.82 13.43 -7.77
C GLU A 240 -12.93 14.34 -6.54
N THR A 241 -12.70 13.79 -5.35
CA THR A 241 -12.85 14.51 -4.07
C THR A 241 -12.10 13.75 -2.98
N GLY A 242 -11.98 14.31 -1.78
CA GLY A 242 -11.34 13.63 -0.66
C GLY A 242 -11.15 14.53 0.56
N LEU A 243 -10.34 14.07 1.51
CA LEU A 243 -10.15 14.74 2.81
C LEU A 243 -9.78 16.23 2.71
N PRO A 244 -8.98 16.70 1.75
CA PRO A 244 -8.61 18.12 1.67
C PRO A 244 -9.78 19.05 1.33
N GLU A 245 -10.87 18.52 0.78
CA GLU A 245 -12.12 19.24 0.58
C GLU A 245 -13.09 19.12 1.77
N TRP A 246 -12.78 18.26 2.75
CA TRP A 246 -13.61 17.93 3.89
C TRP A 246 -12.97 18.34 5.22
N PRO A 247 -12.76 19.66 5.47
CA PRO A 247 -11.95 20.16 6.59
C PRO A 247 -12.52 19.89 7.99
N ASN A 248 -13.71 19.29 8.08
CA ASN A 248 -14.33 18.93 9.36
C ASN A 248 -14.05 17.48 9.77
N ILE A 249 -13.51 16.65 8.87
CA ILE A 249 -13.15 15.26 9.16
C ILE A 249 -11.86 15.23 9.97
N SER A 250 -11.88 14.54 11.10
CA SER A 250 -10.74 14.49 12.02
C SER A 250 -9.76 13.40 11.63
N GLN A 251 -8.58 13.80 11.16
CA GLN A 251 -7.46 12.89 10.89
C GLN A 251 -6.59 12.63 12.14
N GLN A 252 -6.86 13.30 13.26
CA GLN A 252 -5.91 13.42 14.38
C GLN A 252 -6.16 12.41 15.51
N ILE A 253 -7.30 11.70 15.49
CA ILE A 253 -7.70 10.86 16.64
C ILE A 253 -7.07 9.46 16.54
N ALA A 254 -6.78 9.01 15.32
CA ALA A 254 -6.07 7.79 15.00
C ALA A 254 -4.62 8.10 14.58
N ARG A 255 -3.94 8.92 15.40
CA ARG A 255 -2.54 9.39 15.26
C ARG A 255 -2.22 10.22 13.99
N GLY A 256 -2.84 9.96 12.84
CA GLY A 256 -2.91 10.87 11.70
C GLY A 256 -1.69 10.84 10.78
N ASP A 257 -1.09 9.67 10.61
CA ASP A 257 0.21 9.53 9.95
C ASP A 257 0.06 9.16 8.46
N ASN A 258 -1.04 8.51 8.06
CA ASN A 258 -1.34 8.13 6.68
C ASN A 258 -2.86 8.05 6.39
N PRO A 259 -3.57 9.20 6.33
CA PRO A 259 -5.01 9.21 6.10
C PRO A 259 -5.37 8.98 4.63
N MET A 260 -5.50 7.72 4.25
CA MET A 260 -5.75 7.25 2.87
C MET A 260 -7.08 6.53 2.77
N HIS A 261 -7.86 6.82 1.71
CA HIS A 261 -9.05 6.08 1.36
C HIS A 261 -8.65 4.65 1.02
N HIS A 262 -8.99 3.69 1.88
CA HIS A 262 -8.61 2.31 1.64
C HIS A 262 -9.70 1.57 0.86
N ASP A 263 -10.93 1.62 1.37
CA ASP A 263 -12.00 0.74 0.93
C ASP A 263 -13.35 1.44 1.03
N MET A 264 -14.38 0.89 0.38
CA MET A 264 -15.71 1.50 0.41
C MET A 264 -16.89 0.54 0.25
N TRP A 265 -18.05 1.00 0.72
CA TRP A 265 -19.32 0.30 0.52
C TRP A 265 -20.45 1.25 0.11
N VAL A 266 -21.14 0.91 -0.99
CA VAL A 266 -22.27 1.67 -1.55
C VAL A 266 -23.60 0.97 -1.29
N LYS A 267 -24.59 1.72 -0.80
CA LYS A 267 -25.93 1.18 -0.54
C LYS A 267 -27.04 2.20 -0.69
N LYS A 268 -28.18 1.74 -1.20
CA LYS A 268 -29.42 2.52 -1.19
C LYS A 268 -30.15 2.36 0.15
N ILE A 269 -30.34 3.46 0.86
CA ILE A 269 -31.00 3.52 2.18
C ILE A 269 -32.13 4.55 2.09
N ASP A 270 -33.35 4.12 2.39
CA ASP A 270 -34.57 4.96 2.41
C ASP A 270 -34.79 5.83 1.15
N GLY A 271 -34.34 5.33 -0.01
CA GLY A 271 -34.50 5.98 -1.31
C GLY A 271 -33.30 6.78 -1.79
N HIS A 272 -32.31 7.00 -0.91
CA HIS A 272 -31.10 7.75 -1.17
C HIS A 272 -29.90 6.80 -1.33
N TRP A 273 -28.93 7.17 -2.15
CA TRP A 273 -27.67 6.43 -2.25
C TRP A 273 -26.62 7.01 -1.31
N PHE A 274 -25.90 6.12 -0.64
CA PHE A 274 -24.78 6.49 0.21
C PHE A 274 -23.56 5.63 -0.09
N ALA A 275 -22.38 6.22 0.05
CA ALA A 275 -21.11 5.51 0.20
C ALA A 275 -20.60 5.69 1.63
N MET A 276 -20.11 4.61 2.21
CA MET A 276 -19.28 4.63 3.39
C MET A 276 -17.86 4.41 2.90
N VAL A 277 -17.05 5.45 3.04
CA VAL A 277 -15.67 5.52 2.59
C VAL A 277 -14.80 5.31 3.81
N SER A 278 -14.02 4.24 3.82
CA SER A 278 -13.13 3.92 4.92
C SER A 278 -11.79 4.58 4.68
N TYR A 279 -11.35 5.38 5.64
CA TYR A 279 -10.03 5.98 5.66
C TYR A 279 -9.22 5.39 6.78
N TRP A 280 -8.00 4.98 6.45
CA TRP A 280 -6.98 4.87 7.48
C TRP A 280 -6.84 6.21 8.20
N ASP A 281 -6.57 6.17 9.50
CA ASP A 281 -6.41 7.33 10.40
C ASP A 281 -7.56 8.37 10.44
N ALA A 282 -8.66 8.19 9.71
CA ALA A 282 -9.79 9.12 9.67
C ALA A 282 -11.18 8.44 9.78
N GLY A 283 -11.23 7.13 9.97
CA GLY A 283 -12.49 6.43 10.26
C GLY A 283 -13.34 6.19 9.01
N TRP A 284 -14.67 6.14 9.20
CA TRP A 284 -15.62 5.97 8.09
C TRP A 284 -16.33 7.28 7.79
N VAL A 285 -16.12 7.81 6.58
CA VAL A 285 -16.80 9.01 6.07
C VAL A 285 -18.05 8.60 5.29
N LEU A 286 -19.19 9.22 5.59
CA LEU A 286 -20.46 8.97 4.92
C LEU A 286 -20.73 10.01 3.84
N LEU A 287 -20.78 9.57 2.59
CA LEU A 287 -21.14 10.40 1.43
C LEU A 287 -22.57 10.12 0.98
N ASN A 288 -23.34 11.16 0.65
CA ASN A 288 -24.55 11.07 -0.15
C ASN A 288 -24.18 11.06 -1.64
N LEU A 289 -24.71 10.09 -2.37
CA LEU A 289 -24.47 9.84 -3.80
C LEU A 289 -25.74 10.01 -4.65
N ASP A 290 -26.71 10.82 -4.23
CA ASP A 290 -27.89 11.11 -5.06
C ASP A 290 -27.52 11.93 -6.31
N ASN A 291 -26.44 12.71 -6.24
CA ASN A 291 -25.75 13.28 -7.39
C ASN A 291 -24.29 12.78 -7.42
N PRO A 292 -23.99 11.69 -8.13
CA PRO A 292 -22.63 11.12 -8.16
C PRO A 292 -21.57 12.03 -8.78
N ALA A 293 -21.95 13.10 -9.48
CA ALA A 293 -21.01 14.10 -10.01
C ALA A 293 -20.70 15.25 -9.01
N ASP A 294 -21.29 15.19 -7.81
CA ASP A 294 -21.11 16.17 -6.73
C ASP A 294 -21.42 15.48 -5.40
N PRO A 295 -20.63 14.46 -5.00
CA PRO A 295 -20.86 13.72 -3.76
C PRO A 295 -20.78 14.66 -2.55
N GLN A 296 -21.66 14.47 -1.57
CA GLN A 296 -21.74 15.36 -0.41
C GLN A 296 -21.44 14.60 0.88
N VAL A 297 -20.51 15.08 1.70
CA VAL A 297 -20.31 14.57 3.06
C VAL A 297 -21.57 14.81 3.90
N VAL A 298 -22.04 13.75 4.57
CA VAL A 298 -23.23 13.75 5.41
C VAL A 298 -22.85 13.69 6.88
N ASP A 299 -21.93 12.79 7.21
CA ASP A 299 -21.52 12.45 8.57
C ASP A 299 -20.19 11.69 8.52
N ASP A 300 -19.59 11.46 9.67
CA ASP A 300 -18.38 10.66 9.83
C ASP A 300 -18.32 9.94 11.17
N HIS A 301 -17.49 8.91 11.22
CA HIS A 301 -17.15 8.21 12.44
C HIS A 301 -15.84 8.76 13.01
N ASP A 302 -15.92 9.26 14.24
CA ASP A 302 -14.74 9.57 15.06
C ASP A 302 -14.34 8.38 15.91
N TYR A 303 -13.06 8.00 15.87
CA TYR A 303 -12.51 7.12 16.91
C TYR A 303 -12.63 7.76 18.29
N ALA A 304 -12.74 6.91 19.32
CA ALA A 304 -12.67 7.40 20.70
C ALA A 304 -11.25 7.90 20.99
N ALA A 305 -11.10 9.00 21.75
CA ALA A 305 -9.78 9.55 22.09
C ALA A 305 -8.83 8.59 22.85
N THR A 306 -9.32 7.45 23.31
CA THR A 306 -8.55 6.38 23.97
C THR A 306 -9.19 5.04 23.66
N ASP A 307 -8.41 3.96 23.61
CA ASP A 307 -8.92 2.60 23.46
C ASP A 307 -9.90 2.25 24.62
N PRO A 308 -11.12 1.77 24.33
CA PRO A 308 -12.15 1.50 25.34
C PRO A 308 -11.82 0.33 26.30
N PHE A 309 -10.95 -0.60 25.91
CA PHE A 309 -10.48 -1.71 26.74
C PHE A 309 -9.09 -1.47 27.32
N PHE A 310 -8.29 -0.62 26.69
CA PHE A 310 -6.95 -0.24 27.12
C PHE A 310 -6.76 1.29 27.16
N PRO A 311 -7.41 2.01 28.10
CA PRO A 311 -7.51 3.48 28.08
C PRO A 311 -6.20 4.27 28.23
N GLN A 312 -5.08 3.58 28.45
CA GLN A 312 -3.74 4.15 28.45
C GLN A 312 -3.12 4.28 27.06
N PHE A 313 -3.78 3.77 26.02
CA PHE A 313 -3.36 3.83 24.63
C PHE A 313 -4.39 4.60 23.80
N ASP A 314 -3.89 5.27 22.77
CA ASP A 314 -4.73 5.84 21.72
C ASP A 314 -5.28 4.69 20.86
N PRO A 315 -6.42 4.85 20.18
CA PRO A 315 -6.82 3.89 19.15
C PRO A 315 -5.79 3.87 18.01
N GLU A 316 -5.67 2.73 17.35
CA GLU A 316 -4.83 2.55 16.17
C GLU A 316 -5.45 3.32 14.99
N GLY A 317 -6.59 2.84 14.51
CA GLY A 317 -7.57 3.63 13.77
C GLY A 317 -7.42 3.59 12.25
N ASN A 318 -6.87 2.51 11.71
CA ASN A 318 -6.86 2.24 10.29
C ASN A 318 -8.21 1.67 9.83
N ALA A 319 -9.22 2.51 9.58
CA ALA A 319 -10.50 2.00 9.08
C ALA A 319 -10.32 1.30 7.74
N HIS A 320 -10.65 0.02 7.67
CA HIS A 320 -10.40 -0.84 6.51
C HIS A 320 -11.68 -1.05 5.71
N GLN A 321 -12.42 -2.14 5.93
CA GLN A 321 -13.72 -2.35 5.31
C GLN A 321 -14.87 -2.04 6.27
N GLY A 322 -16.03 -1.70 5.70
CA GLY A 322 -17.27 -1.60 6.47
C GLY A 322 -18.49 -2.05 5.67
N THR A 323 -19.49 -2.62 6.35
CA THR A 323 -20.75 -2.97 5.68
C THR A 323 -21.98 -2.68 6.52
N TRP A 324 -23.04 -2.14 5.90
CA TRP A 324 -24.32 -1.98 6.58
C TRP A 324 -25.07 -3.29 6.73
N SER A 325 -25.55 -3.53 7.95
CA SER A 325 -26.56 -4.54 8.25
C SER A 325 -27.76 -4.45 7.30
N GLY A 326 -28.40 -5.59 7.02
CA GLY A 326 -29.50 -5.67 6.04
C GLY A 326 -30.72 -4.78 6.34
N ASN A 327 -30.91 -4.37 7.59
CA ASN A 327 -31.99 -3.47 8.01
C ASN A 327 -31.53 -2.00 8.19
N ASN A 328 -30.29 -1.67 7.79
CA ASN A 328 -29.69 -0.34 7.83
C ASN A 328 -29.59 0.27 9.24
N ARG A 329 -29.68 -0.54 10.31
CA ARG A 329 -29.62 -0.01 11.68
C ARG A 329 -28.22 0.07 12.28
N PHE A 330 -27.32 -0.74 11.74
CA PHE A 330 -25.93 -0.86 12.16
C PHE A 330 -25.07 -0.97 10.91
N PHE A 331 -23.80 -0.54 11.02
CA PHE A 331 -22.74 -1.07 10.17
C PHE A 331 -21.80 -1.92 11.04
N VAL A 332 -20.99 -2.74 10.39
CA VAL A 332 -19.86 -3.44 10.99
C VAL A 332 -18.64 -2.91 10.26
N GLY A 333 -17.78 -2.19 10.98
CA GLY A 333 -16.47 -1.78 10.51
C GLY A 333 -15.39 -2.76 10.97
N THR A 334 -14.30 -2.83 10.23
CA THR A 334 -13.07 -3.52 10.59
C THR A 334 -11.90 -2.57 10.47
N ASP A 335 -10.98 -2.63 11.42
CA ASP A 335 -9.71 -1.94 11.34
C ASP A 335 -8.62 -2.87 10.80
N GLU A 336 -7.69 -2.32 10.04
CA GLU A 336 -6.53 -3.04 9.51
C GLU A 336 -5.31 -2.79 10.40
N ASP A 337 -4.99 -3.80 11.20
CA ASP A 337 -3.84 -3.81 12.10
C ASP A 337 -2.68 -4.61 11.49
N PHE A 338 -1.62 -3.90 11.09
CA PHE A 338 -0.39 -4.50 10.54
C PHE A 338 0.58 -5.00 11.62
N SER A 339 0.47 -4.49 12.84
CA SER A 339 1.32 -4.85 13.97
C SER A 339 0.63 -4.42 15.28
N PRO A 340 0.46 -5.31 16.27
CA PRO A 340 -0.19 -4.99 17.54
C PRO A 340 0.64 -4.03 18.43
N TYR A 341 1.75 -3.52 17.91
CA TYR A 341 2.65 -2.60 18.57
C TYR A 341 3.18 -1.57 17.57
N ARG A 342 3.28 -0.31 18.01
CA ARG A 342 4.02 0.76 17.32
C ARG A 342 5.21 1.21 18.14
N ILE A 343 6.22 1.73 17.45
CA ILE A 343 7.42 2.27 18.08
C ILE A 343 7.11 3.64 18.71
N GLN A 344 7.33 3.77 20.01
CA GLN A 344 7.13 5.01 20.77
C GLN A 344 8.12 5.22 21.92
N PRO A 345 8.99 6.25 21.85
CA PRO A 345 9.63 6.81 20.65
C PRO A 345 10.83 5.96 20.18
N PHE A 346 11.31 6.20 18.96
CA PHE A 346 12.68 5.87 18.55
C PHE A 346 13.57 7.10 18.77
N THR A 347 14.61 6.98 19.58
CA THR A 347 15.50 8.08 19.97
C THR A 347 16.94 7.78 19.65
N ILE A 348 17.67 8.81 19.23
CA ILE A 348 19.12 8.80 19.14
C ILE A 348 19.68 9.13 20.52
N GLU A 349 20.47 8.22 21.09
CA GLU A 349 20.92 8.27 22.49
C GLU A 349 22.36 8.77 22.65
N SER A 350 23.12 8.90 21.56
CA SER A 350 24.48 9.47 21.60
C SER A 350 24.83 10.24 20.33
N GLY A 351 26.04 10.80 20.26
CA GLY A 351 26.48 11.61 19.12
C GLY A 351 25.93 13.03 19.10
N THR A 352 26.03 13.70 17.95
CA THR A 352 25.61 15.11 17.77
C THR A 352 24.10 15.30 17.80
N ASN A 353 23.33 14.28 17.42
CA ASN A 353 21.87 14.28 17.32
C ASN A 353 21.22 13.63 18.56
N GLN A 354 21.96 13.53 19.67
CA GLN A 354 21.45 12.95 20.92
C GLN A 354 20.19 13.68 21.38
N GLY A 355 19.14 12.90 21.62
CA GLY A 355 17.82 13.37 22.05
C GLY A 355 16.82 13.59 20.91
N ASP A 356 17.26 13.50 19.66
CA ASP A 356 16.38 13.59 18.50
C ASP A 356 15.56 12.31 18.33
N THR A 357 14.34 12.47 17.81
CA THR A 357 13.41 11.37 17.55
C THR A 357 13.35 11.07 16.06
N VAL A 358 13.37 9.79 15.70
CA VAL A 358 13.26 9.30 14.33
C VAL A 358 11.89 8.65 14.12
N THR A 359 11.24 8.90 12.98
CA THR A 359 10.02 8.18 12.59
C THR A 359 10.35 6.71 12.37
N ALA A 360 9.62 5.81 13.03
CA ALA A 360 9.91 4.39 13.01
C ALA A 360 8.65 3.53 13.15
N GLY A 361 8.69 2.32 12.59
CA GLY A 361 7.67 1.29 12.76
C GLY A 361 8.28 -0.05 13.12
N GLU A 362 7.46 -1.00 13.57
CA GLU A 362 7.87 -2.37 13.89
C GLU A 362 7.38 -3.34 12.80
N PHE A 363 8.21 -4.31 12.40
CA PHE A 363 7.80 -5.32 11.43
C PHE A 363 6.94 -6.40 12.10
N GLY A 364 5.67 -6.52 11.69
CA GLY A 364 4.69 -7.45 12.27
C GLY A 364 5.02 -8.95 12.11
N PHE A 365 5.94 -9.30 11.21
CA PHE A 365 6.39 -10.69 10.99
C PHE A 365 7.68 -11.06 11.75
N THR A 366 8.23 -10.15 12.56
CA THR A 366 9.38 -10.42 13.43
C THR A 366 8.96 -10.59 14.89
N PRO A 367 9.79 -11.20 15.76
CA PRO A 367 9.51 -11.25 17.19
C PRO A 367 9.29 -9.83 17.76
N PRO A 368 8.16 -9.55 18.43
CA PRO A 368 7.89 -8.21 18.94
C PRO A 368 8.90 -7.78 20.01
N ILE A 369 9.42 -6.55 19.93
CA ILE A 369 10.35 -5.93 20.90
C ILE A 369 9.78 -6.04 22.31
N ALA A 370 8.47 -5.79 22.47
CA ALA A 370 7.77 -5.84 23.76
C ALA A 370 7.75 -7.23 24.41
N LEU A 371 8.01 -8.29 23.64
CA LEU A 371 8.04 -9.68 24.07
C LEU A 371 9.45 -10.30 24.05
N ASN A 372 10.36 -9.74 23.25
CA ASN A 372 11.70 -10.30 23.02
C ASN A 372 12.73 -9.83 24.05
N PHE A 373 12.59 -8.61 24.58
CA PHE A 373 13.54 -8.03 25.54
C PHE A 373 12.92 -7.84 26.92
N THR A 374 13.71 -8.03 27.98
CA THR A 374 13.22 -8.01 29.37
C THR A 374 12.72 -6.63 29.80
N ASP A 375 13.36 -5.58 29.29
CA ASP A 375 13.03 -4.17 29.46
C ASP A 375 12.27 -3.58 28.27
N LYS A 376 11.81 -4.45 27.35
CA LYS A 376 10.88 -4.17 26.26
C LYS A 376 11.36 -3.08 25.30
N ARG A 377 12.66 -3.06 25.03
CA ARG A 377 13.30 -2.07 24.18
C ARG A 377 14.36 -2.73 23.32
N ILE A 378 14.64 -2.11 22.19
CA ILE A 378 15.94 -2.19 21.54
C ILE A 378 16.72 -0.99 22.08
N ASN A 379 17.92 -1.19 22.63
CA ASN A 379 18.81 -0.12 23.00
C ASN A 379 20.26 -0.52 22.82
N GLY A 380 21.07 0.32 22.18
CA GLY A 380 22.48 0.00 22.04
C GLY A 380 23.14 0.64 20.82
N PRO A 381 24.41 0.28 20.59
CA PRO A 381 25.18 0.80 19.48
C PRO A 381 24.68 0.26 18.14
N THR A 382 24.82 1.09 17.11
CA THR A 382 24.46 0.75 15.74
C THR A 382 25.69 0.59 14.84
N VAL A 383 25.58 -0.24 13.80
CA VAL A 383 26.59 -0.34 12.74
C VAL A 383 25.94 -0.45 11.37
N PHE A 384 26.44 0.29 10.39
CA PHE A 384 25.97 0.18 9.02
C PHE A 384 26.46 -1.10 8.36
N VAL A 385 25.56 -1.86 7.72
CA VAL A 385 25.89 -3.16 7.10
C VAL A 385 25.56 -3.24 5.60
N GLY A 386 25.25 -2.11 4.96
CA GLY A 386 24.90 -2.06 3.54
C GLY A 386 23.42 -2.36 3.30
N THR A 387 23.09 -2.96 2.15
CA THR A 387 21.69 -3.37 1.87
C THR A 387 21.35 -4.75 2.38
N ALA A 388 22.34 -5.53 2.83
CA ALA A 388 22.17 -6.90 3.31
C ALA A 388 21.46 -7.84 2.32
N CYS A 389 21.42 -7.50 1.03
CA CYS A 389 20.83 -8.37 0.03
C CYS A 389 21.75 -9.55 -0.30
N PRO A 390 21.22 -10.77 -0.42
CA PRO A 390 21.98 -11.89 -0.95
C PRO A 390 22.64 -11.51 -2.28
N ALA A 391 23.85 -12.03 -2.54
CA ALA A 391 24.48 -11.82 -3.83
C ALA A 391 23.56 -12.42 -4.92
N VAL A 392 23.00 -11.57 -5.77
CA VAL A 392 22.21 -12.01 -6.92
C VAL A 392 23.15 -12.86 -7.78
N ALA A 393 22.76 -14.10 -8.08
CA ALA A 393 23.53 -14.91 -9.02
C ALA A 393 23.30 -14.35 -10.43
N ASP A 394 24.14 -13.40 -10.88
CA ASP A 394 24.15 -12.79 -12.22
C ASP A 394 22.82 -12.95 -12.97
N ASP A 395 21.75 -12.27 -12.49
CA ASP A 395 20.49 -12.21 -13.23
C ASP A 395 20.57 -10.99 -14.17
N PRO A 396 20.72 -11.18 -15.49
CA PRO A 396 20.83 -10.08 -16.44
C PRO A 396 19.53 -9.28 -16.63
N SER A 397 18.44 -9.64 -15.93
CA SER A 397 17.15 -8.96 -16.00
C SER A 397 16.88 -7.95 -14.88
N THR A 398 17.62 -7.99 -13.78
CA THR A 398 17.56 -6.95 -12.74
C THR A 398 18.54 -5.83 -13.07
N PRO A 399 18.10 -4.58 -13.28
CA PRO A 399 19.03 -3.46 -13.35
C PRO A 399 19.86 -3.44 -12.06
N GLU A 400 21.15 -3.71 -12.19
CA GLU A 400 22.08 -3.49 -11.09
C GLU A 400 22.05 -2.00 -10.79
N ASP A 401 21.46 -1.61 -9.65
CA ASP A 401 21.76 -0.31 -9.07
C ASP A 401 23.23 -0.37 -8.61
N GLU A 402 24.13 -0.01 -9.52
CA GLU A 402 25.59 -0.01 -9.33
C GLU A 402 26.07 0.99 -8.24
N SER A 403 25.16 1.63 -7.50
CA SER A 403 25.46 2.49 -6.33
C SER A 403 25.41 1.75 -4.98
N ASN A 404 25.03 0.47 -4.98
CA ASN A 404 24.67 -0.30 -3.78
C ASN A 404 25.82 -0.42 -2.74
N PRO A 405 25.61 -0.04 -1.45
CA PRO A 405 26.65 0.02 -0.43
C PRO A 405 27.27 -1.32 0.00
N GLY A 406 26.80 -2.45 -0.52
CA GLY A 406 27.37 -3.80 -0.33
C GLY A 406 26.31 -4.87 -0.06
N THR A 407 26.70 -6.13 -0.25
CA THR A 407 25.83 -7.32 -0.20
C THR A 407 25.87 -8.02 1.16
N ALA A 408 25.07 -9.07 1.34
CA ALA A 408 25.07 -9.95 2.51
C ALA A 408 26.47 -10.53 2.82
N ALA A 409 27.33 -10.70 1.81
CA ALA A 409 28.71 -11.15 2.01
C ALA A 409 29.55 -10.14 2.79
N ASP A 410 29.25 -8.85 2.65
CA ASP A 410 30.00 -7.73 3.22
C ASP A 410 29.61 -7.42 4.67
N ILE A 411 28.50 -7.99 5.17
CA ILE A 411 28.04 -7.78 6.54
C ILE A 411 29.14 -8.23 7.53
N PRO A 412 29.64 -7.33 8.40
CA PRO A 412 30.59 -7.70 9.43
C PRO A 412 29.91 -8.55 10.50
N ASP A 413 30.65 -9.49 11.11
CA ASP A 413 30.14 -10.24 12.25
C ASP A 413 29.78 -9.28 13.40
N ALA A 414 28.71 -9.56 14.13
CA ALA A 414 28.28 -8.77 15.28
C ALA A 414 29.34 -8.74 16.42
N SER A 415 30.39 -9.56 16.34
CA SER A 415 31.54 -9.45 17.25
C SER A 415 32.35 -8.15 17.08
N THR A 416 32.18 -7.44 15.96
CA THR A 416 32.86 -6.17 15.66
C THR A 416 32.29 -4.98 16.45
N ILE A 417 31.04 -5.09 16.91
CA ILE A 417 30.36 -4.09 17.73
C ILE A 417 30.38 -4.49 19.21
N GLN A 418 30.67 -3.53 20.08
CA GLN A 418 30.76 -3.73 21.53
C GLN A 418 29.51 -3.16 22.19
N ALA A 419 28.68 -4.05 22.73
CA ALA A 419 27.50 -3.66 23.51
C ALA A 419 27.76 -3.84 25.01
N GLY A 420 27.29 -2.89 25.81
CA GLY A 420 27.30 -2.94 27.26
C GLY A 420 26.27 -3.90 27.85
N PRO A 421 26.22 -4.05 29.19
CA PRO A 421 25.22 -4.88 29.84
C PRO A 421 23.80 -4.35 29.59
N GLY A 422 22.95 -5.18 28.95
CA GLY A 422 21.58 -4.79 28.59
C GLY A 422 21.51 -3.86 27.38
N GLU A 423 22.52 -3.90 26.51
CA GLU A 423 22.49 -3.28 25.19
C GLU A 423 22.51 -4.36 24.10
N GLU A 424 21.76 -4.13 23.02
CA GLU A 424 21.73 -4.94 21.82
C GLU A 424 22.80 -4.51 20.82
N LYS A 425 23.25 -5.46 20.00
CA LYS A 425 24.05 -5.19 18.82
C LYS A 425 23.13 -4.99 17.63
N ILE A 426 23.06 -3.76 17.14
CA ILE A 426 22.05 -3.38 16.16
C ILE A 426 22.69 -3.13 14.80
N ALA A 427 22.21 -3.86 13.78
CA ALA A 427 22.59 -3.61 12.40
C ALA A 427 21.65 -2.59 11.76
N VAL A 428 22.19 -1.58 11.09
CA VAL A 428 21.43 -0.64 10.27
C VAL A 428 21.65 -0.99 8.80
N VAL A 429 20.55 -1.27 8.12
CA VAL A 429 20.47 -1.74 6.74
C VAL A 429 19.79 -0.67 5.91
N LEU A 430 20.31 -0.37 4.73
CA LEU A 430 19.56 0.43 3.75
C LEU A 430 18.57 -0.46 2.99
N ARG A 431 17.36 0.04 2.76
CA ARG A 431 16.41 -0.63 1.86
C ARG A 431 17.06 -0.79 0.48
N GLY A 432 16.83 -1.95 -0.12
CA GLY A 432 17.38 -2.35 -1.42
C GLY A 432 16.37 -3.26 -2.11
N THR A 433 16.80 -3.97 -3.15
CA THR A 433 15.89 -4.70 -4.06
C THR A 433 15.40 -6.06 -3.57
N CYS A 434 16.03 -6.63 -2.55
CA CYS A 434 15.63 -7.90 -1.93
C CYS A 434 14.61 -7.73 -0.80
N PHE A 435 13.95 -8.82 -0.39
CA PHE A 435 12.92 -8.78 0.64
C PHE A 435 13.46 -8.37 2.00
N PHE A 436 12.63 -7.68 2.79
CA PHE A 436 12.97 -7.35 4.19
C PHE A 436 13.34 -8.59 5.01
N SER A 437 12.62 -9.69 4.82
CA SER A 437 12.89 -10.96 5.52
C SER A 437 14.25 -11.58 5.16
N GLU A 438 14.72 -11.43 3.92
CA GLU A 438 16.06 -11.87 3.50
C GLU A 438 17.15 -11.04 4.17
N LYS A 439 16.98 -9.70 4.21
CA LYS A 439 17.91 -8.79 4.90
C LYS A 439 18.03 -9.16 6.38
N ILE A 440 16.90 -9.40 7.03
CA ILE A 440 16.85 -9.77 8.45
C ILE A 440 17.50 -11.13 8.69
N ASP A 441 17.26 -12.11 7.80
CA ASP A 441 17.87 -13.43 7.93
C ASP A 441 19.41 -13.38 7.78
N GLU A 442 19.92 -12.64 6.80
CA GLU A 442 21.36 -12.45 6.61
C GLU A 442 22.02 -11.77 7.81
N VAL A 443 21.36 -10.75 8.38
CA VAL A 443 21.84 -10.05 9.57
C VAL A 443 21.81 -10.96 10.81
N GLN A 444 20.72 -11.68 11.08
CA GLN A 444 20.65 -12.56 12.26
C GLN A 444 21.68 -13.69 12.19
N GLN A 445 22.00 -14.19 11.00
CA GLN A 445 23.05 -15.19 10.80
C GLN A 445 24.44 -14.68 11.19
N ARG A 446 24.68 -13.35 11.21
CA ARG A 446 25.90 -12.72 11.70
C ARG A 446 25.91 -12.42 13.20
N GLY A 447 24.84 -12.82 13.91
CA GLY A 447 24.74 -12.77 15.37
C GLY A 447 24.38 -11.41 15.95
N TYR A 448 23.73 -10.54 15.17
CA TYR A 448 23.12 -9.31 15.67
C TYR A 448 21.87 -9.62 16.48
N ASP A 449 21.51 -8.72 17.40
CA ASP A 449 20.37 -8.90 18.31
C ASP A 449 19.09 -8.20 17.80
N ALA A 450 19.23 -7.22 16.90
CA ALA A 450 18.12 -6.51 16.26
C ALA A 450 18.54 -5.87 14.91
N VAL A 451 17.56 -5.55 14.07
CA VAL A 451 17.77 -4.91 12.76
C VAL A 451 16.99 -3.60 12.66
N ILE A 452 17.63 -2.57 12.12
CA ILE A 452 17.00 -1.33 11.67
C ILE A 452 17.09 -1.29 10.15
N ILE A 453 15.96 -1.17 9.47
CA ILE A 453 15.91 -1.03 8.01
C ILE A 453 15.50 0.40 7.68
N ALA A 454 16.43 1.18 7.16
CA ALA A 454 16.18 2.53 6.69
C ALA A 454 15.53 2.52 5.31
N ASN A 455 14.59 3.44 5.09
CA ASN A 455 14.07 3.71 3.76
C ASN A 455 15.18 4.21 2.81
N HIS A 456 14.91 4.30 1.50
CA HIS A 456 15.86 4.75 0.48
C HIS A 456 15.35 6.00 -0.25
N HIS A 457 16.14 6.55 -1.19
CA HIS A 457 15.82 7.81 -1.88
C HIS A 457 14.42 7.82 -2.52
N ALA A 458 14.13 6.88 -3.42
CA ALA A 458 12.83 6.81 -4.08
C ALA A 458 11.68 6.55 -3.07
N GLY A 459 11.89 5.73 -2.03
CA GLY A 459 10.92 5.56 -0.95
C GLY A 459 10.68 6.79 -0.07
N SER A 460 11.55 7.79 -0.13
CA SER A 460 11.35 9.13 0.47
C SER A 460 10.95 10.20 -0.57
N GLU A 461 10.62 9.75 -1.79
CA GLU A 461 10.39 10.60 -2.97
C GLU A 461 11.47 11.65 -3.18
N PHE A 462 12.73 11.19 -3.16
CA PHE A 462 13.91 12.03 -3.34
C PHE A 462 13.94 13.24 -2.39
N GLY A 463 13.37 13.08 -1.19
CA GLY A 463 13.34 14.08 -0.13
C GLY A 463 12.06 14.88 -0.02
N ALA A 464 11.04 14.65 -0.85
CA ALA A 464 9.72 15.26 -0.68
C ALA A 464 9.04 14.76 0.60
N TYR A 465 9.22 13.48 0.94
CA TYR A 465 8.73 12.86 2.18
C TYR A 465 9.90 12.27 2.98
N PRO A 466 10.73 13.13 3.61
CA PRO A 466 11.98 12.71 4.26
C PRO A 466 11.75 11.80 5.48
N ASP A 467 10.58 11.90 6.09
CA ASP A 467 10.17 11.13 7.27
C ASP A 467 9.33 9.88 6.91
N ALA A 468 9.13 9.59 5.62
CA ALA A 468 8.40 8.41 5.17
C ALA A 468 9.10 7.11 5.60
N ILE A 469 8.32 6.18 6.13
CA ILE A 469 8.76 4.84 6.54
C ILE A 469 8.02 3.78 5.74
N LEU A 470 8.62 2.60 5.62
CA LEU A 470 7.93 1.43 5.09
C LEU A 470 8.33 0.20 5.89
N CYS A 471 7.38 -0.32 6.65
CA CYS A 471 7.47 -1.62 7.32
C CYS A 471 6.65 -2.60 6.48
N GLY A 472 7.30 -3.19 5.47
CA GLY A 472 6.65 -4.18 4.59
C GLY A 472 6.35 -5.50 5.30
N SER A 473 5.96 -6.49 4.51
CA SER A 473 5.52 -7.80 4.99
C SER A 473 6.56 -8.90 4.67
N GLN A 474 6.29 -10.15 5.09
CA GLN A 474 7.26 -11.24 4.97
C GLN A 474 7.30 -11.81 3.55
N GLY A 475 8.32 -11.44 2.76
CA GLY A 475 8.47 -11.93 1.38
C GLY A 475 9.16 -13.29 1.18
N HIS A 476 9.62 -13.97 2.23
CA HIS A 476 10.31 -15.27 2.09
C HIS A 476 10.16 -16.18 3.33
N GLU A 477 10.21 -17.50 3.11
CA GLU A 477 10.08 -18.54 4.14
C GLU A 477 11.35 -18.70 4.99
N PHE A 478 11.58 -17.74 5.88
CA PHE A 478 12.52 -17.86 6.99
C PHE A 478 11.78 -17.72 8.30
N THR A 479 12.44 -18.07 9.41
CA THR A 479 11.98 -17.69 10.74
C THR A 479 12.91 -16.59 11.24
N PRO A 480 12.56 -15.31 11.08
CA PRO A 480 13.19 -14.24 11.82
C PRO A 480 13.10 -14.53 13.32
N THR A 481 14.24 -14.48 14.00
CA THR A 481 14.37 -14.75 15.45
C THR A 481 14.83 -13.53 16.22
N ILE A 482 15.09 -12.43 15.53
CA ILE A 482 15.45 -11.13 16.11
C ILE A 482 14.42 -10.07 15.70
N PRO A 483 14.11 -9.09 16.57
CA PRO A 483 13.20 -8.00 16.23
C PRO A 483 13.77 -7.09 15.14
N ALA A 484 12.89 -6.51 14.32
CA ALA A 484 13.28 -5.51 13.32
C ALA A 484 12.36 -4.28 13.36
N VAL A 485 12.94 -3.12 13.05
CA VAL A 485 12.22 -1.85 12.89
C VAL A 485 12.53 -1.21 11.54
N CYS A 486 11.55 -0.54 10.94
CA CYS A 486 11.78 0.34 9.80
C CYS A 486 11.95 1.79 10.27
N ILE A 487 12.80 2.57 9.60
CA ILE A 487 12.98 4.00 9.88
C ILE A 487 13.01 4.82 8.60
N SER A 488 12.85 6.14 8.74
CA SER A 488 12.92 7.06 7.61
C SER A 488 14.33 7.17 7.04
N HIS A 489 14.44 7.57 5.77
CA HIS A 489 15.75 7.80 5.14
C HIS A 489 16.49 8.97 5.80
N LYS A 490 15.77 10.00 6.26
CA LYS A 490 16.34 11.07 7.07
C LYS A 490 16.94 10.55 8.38
N GLY A 491 16.22 9.67 9.08
CA GLY A 491 16.68 9.07 10.33
C GLY A 491 17.97 8.27 10.19
N PHE A 492 18.18 7.63 9.03
CA PHE A 492 19.44 6.96 8.71
C PHE A 492 20.63 7.92 8.74
N HIS A 493 20.52 9.05 8.04
CA HIS A 493 21.57 10.08 8.04
C HIS A 493 21.82 10.64 9.44
N GLU A 494 20.75 10.85 10.21
CA GLU A 494 20.85 11.36 11.58
C GLU A 494 21.57 10.38 12.52
N ILE A 495 21.33 9.07 12.40
CA ILE A 495 22.05 8.02 13.16
C ILE A 495 23.56 8.05 12.86
N PHE A 496 23.96 8.36 11.63
CA PHE A 496 25.37 8.40 11.22
C PHE A 496 26.01 9.80 11.23
N GLU A 497 25.36 10.79 11.85
CA GLU A 497 25.80 12.19 11.92
C GLU A 497 26.09 12.81 10.54
N GLN A 498 25.34 12.39 9.52
CA GLN A 498 25.42 12.90 8.16
C GLN A 498 24.30 13.92 7.91
N THR A 499 24.57 14.90 7.07
CA THR A 499 23.52 15.79 6.56
C THR A 499 22.62 14.97 5.63
N PRO A 500 21.29 14.93 5.83
CA PRO A 500 20.40 14.20 4.94
C PRO A 500 20.58 14.61 3.48
N ALA A 501 20.76 13.60 2.63
CA ALA A 501 20.85 13.72 1.19
C ALA A 501 19.88 12.71 0.56
N TYR A 502 19.46 12.99 -0.67
CA TYR A 502 18.44 12.21 -1.39
C TYR A 502 18.78 12.08 -2.88
N GLU A 503 20.03 12.34 -3.24
CA GLU A 503 20.54 12.32 -4.61
C GLU A 503 21.83 11.51 -4.68
N ASP A 504 22.02 10.80 -5.79
CA ASP A 504 23.26 10.08 -6.11
C ASP A 504 24.40 11.02 -6.56
N PRO A 505 25.68 10.62 -6.35
CA PRO A 505 26.13 9.30 -5.89
C PRO A 505 26.47 9.22 -4.40
N ALA A 506 26.08 8.09 -3.79
CA ALA A 506 26.52 7.53 -2.50
C ALA A 506 26.53 8.50 -1.30
N ASP A 507 25.40 8.57 -0.62
CA ASP A 507 25.23 9.28 0.66
C ASP A 507 25.34 8.37 1.89
N ALA A 508 25.40 7.04 1.70
CA ALA A 508 25.63 6.08 2.77
C ALA A 508 27.09 6.07 3.27
N PRO A 509 27.33 5.84 4.58
CA PRO A 509 28.68 5.65 5.11
C PRO A 509 29.27 4.31 4.65
N ALA A 510 30.55 4.07 4.90
CA ALA A 510 31.16 2.78 4.58
C ALA A 510 30.58 1.66 5.46
N ILE A 511 30.44 0.45 4.92
CA ILE A 511 30.08 -0.74 5.72
C ILE A 511 31.03 -0.89 6.92
N GLY A 512 30.46 -1.17 8.09
CA GLY A 512 31.17 -1.25 9.36
C GLY A 512 31.31 0.09 10.10
N THR A 513 30.83 1.20 9.51
CA THR A 513 30.76 2.49 10.22
C THR A 513 29.82 2.36 11.41
N GLN A 514 30.30 2.72 12.60
CA GLN A 514 29.48 2.79 13.81
C GLN A 514 28.66 4.07 13.78
N GLY A 515 27.36 3.94 14.03
CA GLY A 515 26.46 5.08 14.21
C GLY A 515 26.31 5.43 15.69
N ALA A 516 25.40 6.36 15.96
CA ALA A 516 24.96 6.67 17.31
C ALA A 516 24.30 5.45 17.99
N ASP A 517 24.32 5.46 19.31
CA ASP A 517 23.48 4.58 20.09
C ASP A 517 22.02 5.00 19.89
N VAL A 518 21.11 4.04 19.91
CA VAL A 518 19.68 4.29 19.73
C VAL A 518 18.86 3.59 20.81
N SER A 519 17.63 4.02 20.99
CA SER A 519 16.63 3.35 21.82
C SER A 519 15.28 3.35 21.12
N ALA A 520 14.60 2.21 21.08
CA ALA A 520 13.25 2.07 20.55
C ALA A 520 12.41 1.22 21.50
N VAL A 521 11.24 1.70 21.87
CA VAL A 521 10.27 0.96 22.69
C VAL A 521 9.07 0.65 21.84
N ALA A 522 8.64 -0.61 21.83
CA ALA A 522 7.35 -1.00 21.26
C ALA A 522 6.26 -0.85 22.33
N ALA A 523 5.26 -0.03 22.04
CA ALA A 523 4.08 0.14 22.86
C ALA A 523 2.88 -0.47 22.13
N PHE A 524 1.98 -1.10 22.88
CA PHE A 524 0.71 -1.56 22.32
C PHE A 524 -0.02 -0.32 21.82
N ASP A 525 -0.47 -0.32 20.57
CA ASP A 525 -0.98 0.87 19.88
C ASP A 525 -2.51 0.92 19.82
N GLY A 526 -3.16 0.12 20.66
CA GLY A 526 -4.62 0.08 20.76
C GLY A 526 -5.21 -0.94 19.81
N TRP A 527 -6.50 -1.17 19.94
CA TRP A 527 -7.32 -1.79 18.93
C TRP A 527 -8.23 -0.69 18.37
N GLY A 528 -8.25 -0.52 17.05
CA GLY A 528 -9.24 0.33 16.40
C GLY A 528 -10.64 -0.24 16.61
N TYR A 529 -11.44 0.42 17.44
CA TYR A 529 -12.83 0.00 17.69
C TYR A 529 -13.79 1.03 17.10
N ALA A 530 -14.78 0.53 16.36
CA ALA A 530 -15.94 1.25 15.82
C ALA A 530 -17.25 0.91 16.56
#